data_AF-A0A848FND7-F1
#
_entry.id   AF-A0A848FND7-F1
#
_cell.length_a   1.000
_cell.length_b   1.000
_cell.length_c   1.000
_cell.angle_alpha   90.00
_cell.angle_beta   90.00
_cell.angle_gamma   90.00
#
_symmetry.space_group_name_H-M   'P 1'
#
loop_
_entity.id
_entity.type
_entity.pdbx_description
1 polymer ?
#
loop_
_entity_poly.entity_id
_entity_poly.type
_entity_poly.pdbx_seq_one_letter_code
_entity_poly.pdbx_strand_id
1 'polypeptide(L)'
;MKPLTRHIFLLLILLLCQAAIWAQTGFYVPPSARIFFTGDSATIFSNVLNEGKLGIGKPAVVNFKGKHWENSSSALITDESNSGDGVNGTGGWIRFISDSELQTLFAGFNAVTRTGSAFSKLELLNPFGMQLTGSSAKILSELKFSGGLFYLGNNVLVVGNGNPGIINGYNASRYLVTANLPGNGILLRENITSSDGTVVFPIGSKPNAYTPGAIQSKTTAGDDYYMSVFDSVKADLTSGMNLKDSTVNKTWEIGKINRPGMDEADIFLQHLINDEGSFFQTRRSATYISRYNGQYWDTAMPQTLPVAGYLTTGPPLADAGVNSRTVNGLIGNASFFTKFTGINKPLPVETKVLLNAFRTDWNKVRVYWTTKPEIDQDYFVVQRRLSNESEFHNIDTVASKAPNGTSIDYLNYMMMDNNSYAGISYYRLLLVNLRDERAYSNMVSVKGKPGDYHLMLWPNPTRGQFFVGISGMAVVKTILITDMLGRKLREEAVGERTVVEMQLYIPGTYLITFIGNNGAILETKKLIVQPY
;
A
#
# COMPACT_ATOMS: atom_id res chain seq x y z
N MET A 1 -1.93 70.79 -45.24
CA MET A 1 -2.25 69.41 -44.75
C MET A 1 -1.21 68.33 -45.10
N LYS A 2 -0.14 68.57 -45.86
CA LYS A 2 0.85 67.52 -46.22
C LYS A 2 2.05 67.32 -45.26
N PRO A 3 2.49 68.27 -44.41
CA PRO A 3 3.63 68.01 -43.51
C PRO A 3 3.24 67.33 -42.20
N LEU A 4 2.02 67.56 -41.68
CA LEU A 4 1.57 67.01 -40.39
C LEU A 4 1.37 65.48 -40.45
N THR A 5 0.82 64.98 -41.56
CA THR A 5 0.63 63.54 -41.80
C THR A 5 1.96 62.78 -41.93
N ARG A 6 3.00 63.40 -42.49
CA ARG A 6 4.31 62.76 -42.64
C ARG A 6 5.05 62.62 -41.29
N HIS A 7 4.89 63.59 -40.39
CA HIS A 7 5.48 63.53 -39.05
C HIS A 7 4.70 62.57 -38.14
N ILE A 8 3.36 62.50 -38.26
CA ILE A 8 2.54 61.53 -37.53
C ILE A 8 2.85 60.09 -38.01
N PHE A 9 3.10 59.89 -39.31
CA PHE A 9 3.45 58.58 -39.85
C PHE A 9 4.85 58.12 -39.44
N LEU A 10 5.83 59.04 -39.37
CA LEU A 10 7.17 58.74 -38.84
C LEU A 10 7.15 58.50 -37.32
N LEU A 11 6.32 59.22 -36.56
CA LEU A 11 6.13 58.98 -35.13
C LEU A 11 5.43 57.62 -34.88
N LEU A 12 4.44 57.25 -35.71
CA LEU A 12 3.80 55.92 -35.65
C LEU A 12 4.77 54.79 -36.01
N ILE A 13 5.64 54.98 -36.99
CA ILE A 13 6.68 53.99 -37.34
C ILE A 13 7.73 53.90 -36.23
N LEU A 14 8.10 54.99 -35.55
CA LEU A 14 9.00 54.94 -34.38
C LEU A 14 8.35 54.33 -33.14
N LEU A 15 7.03 54.48 -32.96
CA LEU A 15 6.25 53.80 -31.92
C LEU A 15 5.97 52.33 -32.23
N LEU A 16 5.85 51.95 -33.51
CA LEU A 16 5.73 50.55 -33.99
C LEU A 16 7.09 49.84 -34.14
N CYS A 17 8.19 50.60 -34.25
CA CYS A 17 9.57 50.13 -34.14
C CYS A 17 10.13 50.22 -32.72
N GLN A 18 9.27 50.16 -31.70
CA GLN A 18 9.67 49.42 -30.50
C GLN A 18 9.78 47.96 -30.93
N ALA A 19 10.90 47.63 -31.58
CA ALA A 19 11.38 46.26 -31.58
C ALA A 19 11.31 45.85 -30.12
N ALA A 20 10.42 44.91 -29.81
CA ALA A 20 10.53 44.15 -28.60
C ALA A 20 11.90 43.48 -28.69
N ILE A 21 12.92 44.20 -28.22
CA ILE A 21 14.17 43.61 -27.81
C ILE A 21 13.68 42.75 -26.65
N TRP A 22 13.42 41.48 -26.95
CA TRP A 22 13.27 40.46 -25.94
C TRP A 22 14.63 40.43 -25.25
N ALA A 23 14.79 41.32 -24.26
CA ALA A 23 15.92 41.30 -23.37
C ALA A 23 15.99 39.87 -22.85
N GLN A 24 17.15 39.26 -22.97
CA GLN A 24 17.36 37.90 -22.51
C GLN A 24 17.06 37.84 -21.02
N THR A 25 15.89 37.32 -20.65
CA THR A 25 15.45 37.21 -19.25
C THR A 25 16.14 35.99 -18.63
N GLY A 26 17.45 36.05 -18.46
CA GLY A 26 18.25 34.90 -18.00
C GLY A 26 19.76 35.11 -18.11
N PHE A 27 20.52 34.36 -17.33
CA PHE A 27 21.95 34.17 -17.52
C PHE A 27 22.15 33.13 -18.62
N TYR A 28 22.73 33.53 -19.74
CA TYR A 28 22.90 32.66 -20.91
C TYR A 28 24.37 32.47 -21.25
N VAL A 29 24.73 31.23 -21.55
CA VAL A 29 26.05 30.85 -22.06
C VAL A 29 25.88 30.33 -23.48
N PRO A 30 26.21 31.11 -24.53
CA PRO A 30 26.13 30.65 -25.91
C PRO A 30 27.01 29.42 -26.20
N PRO A 31 26.72 28.62 -27.25
CA PRO A 31 27.43 27.36 -27.55
C PRO A 31 28.95 27.46 -27.65
N SER A 32 29.47 28.57 -28.19
CA SER A 32 30.92 28.79 -28.31
C SER A 32 31.50 29.63 -27.16
N ALA A 33 30.67 30.08 -26.23
CA ALA A 33 31.10 30.90 -25.12
C ALA A 33 31.74 30.06 -24.02
N ARG A 34 32.70 30.68 -23.33
CA ARG A 34 33.34 30.14 -22.14
C ARG A 34 33.27 31.17 -21.04
N ILE A 35 32.54 30.85 -19.98
CA ILE A 35 32.50 31.62 -18.74
C ILE A 35 33.20 30.79 -17.67
N PHE A 36 34.03 31.42 -16.86
CA PHE A 36 34.75 30.71 -15.80
C PHE A 36 34.73 31.54 -14.51
N PHE A 37 34.16 30.98 -13.45
CA PHE A 37 34.14 31.59 -12.13
C PHE A 37 35.41 31.21 -11.36
N THR A 38 36.21 32.21 -11.02
CA THR A 38 37.38 32.11 -10.15
C THR A 38 37.13 32.89 -8.86
N GLY A 39 37.69 32.44 -7.72
CA GLY A 39 37.58 33.15 -6.45
C GLY A 39 36.56 32.55 -5.47
N ASP A 40 35.95 33.39 -4.63
CA ASP A 40 35.14 32.98 -3.46
C ASP A 40 33.70 32.61 -3.86
N SER A 41 32.83 33.58 -4.13
CA SER A 41 31.42 33.30 -4.41
C SER A 41 30.79 34.27 -5.40
N ALA A 42 29.99 33.73 -6.33
CA ALA A 42 29.21 34.47 -7.31
C ALA A 42 27.73 34.08 -7.17
N THR A 43 26.81 35.00 -7.47
CA THR A 43 25.37 34.72 -7.37
C THR A 43 24.67 35.06 -8.68
N ILE A 44 23.88 34.11 -9.19
CA ILE A 44 23.02 34.27 -10.37
C ILE A 44 21.57 34.30 -9.90
N PHE A 45 20.93 35.47 -10.03
CA PHE A 45 19.55 35.69 -9.59
C PHE A 45 18.49 35.31 -10.64
N SER A 46 18.87 35.23 -11.91
CA SER A 46 17.99 34.89 -13.03
C SER A 46 18.04 33.39 -13.36
N ASN A 47 17.12 32.92 -14.21
CA ASN A 47 17.20 31.57 -14.79
C ASN A 47 18.50 31.39 -15.57
N VAL A 48 19.04 30.17 -15.60
CA VAL A 48 20.27 29.84 -16.33
C VAL A 48 19.93 28.98 -17.54
N LEU A 49 20.43 29.37 -18.70
CA LEU A 49 20.50 28.54 -19.91
C LEU A 49 21.97 28.44 -20.33
N ASN A 50 22.54 27.25 -20.22
CA ASN A 50 23.91 26.97 -20.60
C ASN A 50 23.93 26.11 -21.86
N GLU A 51 24.46 26.64 -22.96
CA GLU A 51 24.70 25.90 -24.20
C GLU A 51 26.20 25.71 -24.50
N GLY A 52 27.07 26.45 -23.80
CA GLY A 52 28.53 26.45 -23.97
C GLY A 52 29.26 25.83 -22.78
N LYS A 53 30.33 26.51 -22.33
CA LYS A 53 31.17 26.05 -21.21
C LYS A 53 31.03 26.99 -20.01
N LEU A 54 30.55 26.45 -18.90
CA LEU A 54 30.43 27.14 -17.62
C LEU A 54 31.38 26.53 -16.58
N GLY A 55 32.55 27.15 -16.42
CA GLY A 55 33.59 26.65 -15.53
C GLY A 55 33.44 27.14 -14.09
N ILE A 56 33.57 26.22 -13.14
CA ILE A 56 33.54 26.51 -11.70
C ILE A 56 34.88 26.07 -11.08
N GLY A 57 35.75 27.02 -10.77
CA GLY A 57 37.00 26.73 -10.07
C GLY A 57 36.75 26.14 -8.68
N LYS A 58 37.68 25.32 -8.17
CA LYS A 58 37.63 24.66 -6.87
C LYS A 58 37.33 25.57 -5.66
N PRO A 59 37.89 26.79 -5.54
CA PRO A 59 37.53 27.67 -4.45
C PRO A 59 36.15 28.34 -4.63
N ALA A 60 35.59 28.29 -5.84
CA ALA A 60 34.40 29.05 -6.18
C ALA A 60 33.10 28.38 -5.75
N VAL A 61 32.14 29.20 -5.35
CA VAL A 61 30.74 28.81 -5.14
C VAL A 61 29.84 29.67 -6.01
N VAL A 62 29.09 29.04 -6.91
CA VAL A 62 28.03 29.71 -7.68
C VAL A 62 26.70 29.46 -7.00
N ASN A 63 26.16 30.50 -6.36
CA ASN A 63 24.82 30.49 -5.79
C ASN A 63 23.80 30.76 -6.91
N PHE A 64 22.90 29.81 -7.16
CA PHE A 64 21.81 29.94 -8.10
C PHE A 64 20.50 30.22 -7.36
N LYS A 65 19.95 31.41 -7.59
CA LYS A 65 18.68 31.90 -7.05
C LYS A 65 17.54 31.99 -8.07
N GLY A 66 17.82 31.75 -9.35
CA GLY A 66 16.77 31.66 -10.38
C GLY A 66 15.85 30.47 -10.18
N LYS A 67 14.77 30.39 -10.96
CA LYS A 67 13.78 29.31 -10.86
C LYS A 67 14.17 28.07 -11.67
N HIS A 68 14.74 28.27 -12.85
CA HIS A 68 15.02 27.23 -13.83
C HIS A 68 16.50 27.25 -14.24
N TRP A 69 17.18 26.11 -14.11
CA TRP A 69 18.51 25.87 -14.66
C TRP A 69 18.42 24.84 -15.77
N GLU A 70 18.96 25.17 -16.95
CA GLU A 70 18.99 24.30 -18.11
C GLU A 70 20.38 24.24 -18.73
N ASN A 71 20.89 23.03 -18.95
CA ASN A 71 22.06 22.77 -19.78
C ASN A 71 21.61 22.08 -21.07
N SER A 72 22.05 22.56 -22.24
CA SER A 72 21.87 21.81 -23.48
C SER A 72 22.66 20.50 -23.46
N SER A 73 22.36 19.59 -24.39
CA SER A 73 23.04 18.29 -24.47
C SER A 73 24.54 18.38 -24.80
N SER A 74 24.98 19.48 -25.43
CA SER A 74 26.39 19.75 -25.75
C SER A 74 27.09 20.64 -24.73
N ALA A 75 26.35 21.23 -23.80
CA ALA A 75 26.90 22.13 -22.80
C ALA A 75 27.79 21.36 -21.82
N LEU A 76 28.77 22.05 -21.24
CA LEU A 76 29.64 21.51 -20.21
C LEU A 76 29.67 22.43 -19.00
N ILE A 77 29.69 21.83 -17.82
CA ILE A 77 30.10 22.49 -16.59
C ILE A 77 31.55 22.06 -16.33
N THR A 78 32.49 22.97 -16.57
CA THR A 78 33.92 22.64 -16.51
C THR A 78 34.52 22.93 -15.14
N ASP A 79 35.70 22.37 -14.88
CA ASP A 79 36.52 22.66 -13.72
C ASP A 79 37.90 23.21 -14.15
N GLU A 80 38.76 23.50 -13.17
CA GLU A 80 40.10 24.07 -13.39
C GLU A 80 41.10 23.11 -14.06
N SER A 81 40.78 21.82 -14.17
CA SER A 81 41.63 20.87 -14.85
C SER A 81 41.62 21.11 -16.37
N ASN A 82 42.63 20.57 -17.07
CA ASN A 82 42.83 20.78 -18.50
C ASN A 82 42.70 22.27 -18.91
N SER A 83 43.40 23.15 -18.19
CA SER A 83 43.37 24.60 -18.42
C SER A 83 41.97 25.21 -18.43
N GLY A 84 41.07 24.70 -17.57
CA GLY A 84 39.70 25.19 -17.38
C GLY A 84 38.65 24.59 -18.34
N ASP A 85 39.02 23.58 -19.13
CA ASP A 85 38.15 22.83 -20.03
C ASP A 85 37.86 21.40 -19.54
N GLY A 86 38.39 21.02 -18.39
CA GLY A 86 38.23 19.68 -17.82
C GLY A 86 36.88 19.47 -17.14
N VAL A 87 36.51 18.20 -16.95
CA VAL A 87 35.26 17.73 -16.32
C VAL A 87 35.54 16.59 -15.34
N ASN A 88 36.64 16.70 -14.59
CA ASN A 88 37.18 15.60 -13.80
C ASN A 88 36.60 15.53 -12.38
N GLY A 89 35.76 16.49 -11.98
CA GLY A 89 35.12 16.56 -10.66
C GLY A 89 35.91 17.38 -9.65
N THR A 90 36.92 18.13 -10.10
CA THR A 90 37.79 18.92 -9.21
C THR A 90 37.25 20.32 -8.93
N GLY A 91 36.16 20.70 -9.61
CA GLY A 91 35.58 22.04 -9.54
C GLY A 91 34.88 22.37 -8.23
N GLY A 92 34.43 23.61 -8.15
CA GLY A 92 33.74 24.18 -7.00
C GLY A 92 32.26 23.78 -6.90
N TRP A 93 31.54 24.52 -6.08
CA TRP A 93 30.13 24.24 -5.76
C TRP A 93 29.17 25.03 -6.66
N ILE A 94 28.13 24.36 -7.14
CA ILE A 94 26.91 25.04 -7.57
C ILE A 94 25.86 24.82 -6.48
N ARG A 95 25.37 25.91 -5.89
CA ARG A 95 24.43 25.89 -4.77
C ARG A 95 23.07 26.39 -5.22
N PHE A 96 22.06 25.53 -5.15
CA PHE A 96 20.67 25.86 -5.43
C PHE A 96 20.02 26.44 -4.17
N ILE A 97 19.58 27.69 -4.23
CA ILE A 97 18.98 28.43 -3.11
C ILE A 97 17.69 29.09 -3.56
N SER A 98 16.62 28.96 -2.79
CA SER A 98 15.41 29.76 -2.97
C SER A 98 14.75 30.02 -1.62
N ASP A 99 14.16 31.19 -1.48
CA ASP A 99 13.47 31.62 -0.25
C ASP A 99 11.94 31.54 -0.40
N SER A 100 11.43 31.18 -1.58
CA SER A 100 9.98 31.23 -1.86
C SER A 100 9.43 30.14 -2.78
N GLU A 101 10.26 29.37 -3.48
CA GLU A 101 9.77 28.42 -4.49
C GLU A 101 10.69 27.24 -4.78
N LEU A 102 10.08 26.16 -5.31
CA LEU A 102 10.75 25.00 -5.88
C LEU A 102 11.56 25.41 -7.13
N GLN A 103 12.83 25.00 -7.20
CA GLN A 103 13.65 25.17 -8.40
C GLN A 103 13.58 23.96 -9.32
N THR A 104 13.75 24.14 -10.63
CA THR A 104 13.87 23.02 -11.59
C THR A 104 15.26 22.98 -12.22
N LEU A 105 15.69 21.76 -12.51
CA LEU A 105 16.97 21.46 -13.13
C LEU A 105 16.74 20.56 -14.35
N PHE A 106 17.05 21.08 -15.53
CA PHE A 106 17.37 20.27 -16.71
C PHE A 106 18.89 20.18 -16.78
N ALA A 107 19.45 19.07 -16.31
CA ALA A 107 20.89 18.93 -16.14
C ALA A 107 21.66 18.65 -17.43
N GLY A 108 20.99 18.20 -18.50
CA GLY A 108 21.62 17.96 -19.81
C GLY A 108 22.53 16.74 -19.86
N PHE A 109 22.40 15.80 -18.91
CA PHE A 109 23.14 14.54 -18.92
C PHE A 109 22.29 13.38 -19.44
N ASN A 110 22.92 12.47 -20.19
CA ASN A 110 22.33 11.21 -20.62
C ASN A 110 22.99 10.05 -19.87
N ALA A 111 22.23 9.40 -18.99
CA ALA A 111 22.74 8.30 -18.16
C ALA A 111 23.06 7.01 -18.94
N VAL A 112 22.47 6.82 -20.12
CA VAL A 112 22.71 5.65 -20.97
C VAL A 112 24.05 5.78 -21.71
N THR A 113 24.27 6.91 -22.38
CA THR A 113 25.53 7.17 -23.10
C THR A 113 26.65 7.68 -22.19
N ARG A 114 26.33 8.07 -20.95
CA ARG A 114 27.22 8.71 -19.97
C ARG A 114 27.89 10.00 -20.50
N THR A 115 27.14 10.78 -21.27
CA THR A 115 27.62 12.03 -21.88
C THR A 115 26.75 13.22 -21.49
N GLY A 116 27.31 14.42 -21.58
CA GLY A 116 26.62 15.69 -21.33
C GLY A 116 27.19 16.43 -20.12
N SER A 117 26.46 17.44 -19.65
CA SER A 117 26.87 18.26 -18.52
C SER A 117 26.91 17.48 -17.20
N ALA A 118 27.95 17.69 -16.40
CA ALA A 118 28.10 17.06 -15.09
C ALA A 118 28.56 18.10 -14.06
N PHE A 119 27.92 18.11 -12.90
CA PHE A 119 28.27 18.99 -11.79
C PHE A 119 29.47 18.39 -11.03
N SER A 120 30.53 19.16 -10.78
CA SER A 120 31.61 18.69 -9.90
C SER A 120 31.07 18.47 -8.47
N LYS A 121 30.48 19.53 -7.90
CA LYS A 121 29.79 19.50 -6.61
C LYS A 121 28.48 20.28 -6.68
N LEU A 122 27.45 19.77 -6.02
CA LEU A 122 26.13 20.39 -5.96
C LEU A 122 25.66 20.47 -4.51
N GLU A 123 25.24 21.66 -4.08
CA GLU A 123 24.60 21.86 -2.78
C GLU A 123 23.14 22.27 -2.97
N LEU A 124 22.23 21.58 -2.30
CA LEU A 124 20.83 21.97 -2.23
C LEU A 124 20.57 22.69 -0.90
N LEU A 125 20.32 23.99 -0.96
CA LEU A 125 19.96 24.87 0.16
C LEU A 125 18.62 25.55 -0.17
N ASN A 126 17.65 24.78 -0.66
CA ASN A 126 16.31 25.30 -0.97
C ASN A 126 15.28 24.51 -0.17
N PRO A 127 14.66 25.08 0.89
CA PRO A 127 13.68 24.38 1.72
C PRO A 127 12.41 23.94 0.95
N PHE A 128 12.09 24.60 -0.17
CA PHE A 128 10.98 24.19 -1.05
C PHE A 128 11.36 23.02 -1.97
N GLY A 129 12.68 22.77 -2.13
CA GLY A 129 13.25 21.65 -2.87
C GLY A 129 13.69 21.99 -4.29
N MET A 130 14.16 20.96 -4.99
CA MET A 130 14.56 21.03 -6.39
C MET A 130 14.01 19.84 -7.17
N GLN A 131 13.55 20.05 -8.40
CA GLN A 131 13.00 19.02 -9.27
C GLN A 131 13.89 18.81 -10.49
N LEU A 132 14.34 17.58 -10.72
CA LEU A 132 14.98 17.17 -11.97
C LEU A 132 13.91 17.01 -13.06
N THR A 133 14.13 17.62 -14.21
CA THR A 133 13.17 17.68 -15.34
C THR A 133 13.86 17.37 -16.66
N GLY A 134 13.23 16.54 -17.50
CA GLY A 134 13.57 16.36 -18.92
C GLY A 134 14.94 15.75 -19.26
N SER A 135 15.80 15.50 -18.27
CA SER A 135 17.13 14.89 -18.45
C SER A 135 17.60 14.20 -17.18
N SER A 136 18.59 13.30 -17.32
CA SER A 136 19.32 12.79 -16.16
C SER A 136 20.31 13.85 -15.66
N ALA A 137 20.79 13.69 -14.44
CA ALA A 137 21.82 14.54 -13.85
C ALA A 137 23.04 13.70 -13.45
N LYS A 138 24.23 14.31 -13.50
CA LYS A 138 25.48 13.72 -13.04
C LYS A 138 26.14 14.65 -12.04
N ILE A 139 26.54 14.10 -10.89
CA ILE A 139 27.37 14.76 -9.88
C ILE A 139 28.64 13.93 -9.72
N LEU A 140 29.79 14.51 -10.06
CA LEU A 140 31.05 13.78 -10.16
C LEU A 140 31.65 13.46 -8.78
N SER A 141 31.50 14.35 -7.80
CA SER A 141 32.17 14.21 -6.52
C SER A 141 31.24 14.29 -5.32
N GLU A 142 30.52 15.40 -5.12
CA GLU A 142 29.76 15.59 -3.88
C GLU A 142 28.39 16.24 -4.09
N LEU A 143 27.36 15.59 -3.53
CA LEU A 143 26.03 16.16 -3.32
C LEU A 143 25.85 16.48 -1.83
N LYS A 144 25.53 17.73 -1.51
CA LYS A 144 25.27 18.15 -0.12
C LYS A 144 23.84 18.65 0.05
N PHE A 145 23.14 18.11 1.03
CA PHE A 145 21.87 18.63 1.49
C PHE A 145 22.05 19.60 2.65
N SER A 146 21.69 20.85 2.42
CA SER A 146 21.59 21.88 3.45
C SER A 146 20.14 22.35 3.66
N GLY A 147 19.23 22.06 2.72
CA GLY A 147 17.78 22.26 2.87
C GLY A 147 16.96 21.60 1.77
N GLY A 148 15.74 21.16 2.11
CA GLY A 148 14.73 20.65 1.18
C GLY A 148 14.99 19.29 0.55
N LEU A 149 14.08 18.92 -0.36
CA LEU A 149 14.02 17.63 -1.04
C LEU A 149 14.49 17.76 -2.48
N PHE A 150 15.15 16.72 -3.01
CA PHE A 150 15.53 16.65 -4.42
C PHE A 150 14.64 15.62 -5.13
N TYR A 151 13.66 16.09 -5.88
CA TYR A 151 12.72 15.26 -6.63
C TYR A 151 13.32 14.79 -7.96
N LEU A 152 13.39 13.48 -8.17
CA LEU A 152 13.97 12.89 -9.38
C LEU A 152 12.96 12.80 -10.53
N GLY A 153 11.66 12.71 -10.23
CA GLY A 153 10.64 12.39 -11.22
C GLY A 153 10.97 11.05 -11.89
N ASN A 154 10.90 10.97 -13.21
CA ASN A 154 11.23 9.75 -13.96
C ASN A 154 12.70 9.70 -14.41
N ASN A 155 13.55 10.59 -13.88
CA ASN A 155 14.93 10.72 -14.33
C ASN A 155 15.91 9.96 -13.43
N VAL A 156 17.16 9.88 -13.88
CA VAL A 156 18.27 9.28 -13.14
C VAL A 156 19.18 10.38 -12.59
N LEU A 157 19.53 10.32 -11.31
CA LEU A 157 20.68 11.02 -10.77
C LEU A 157 21.83 10.04 -10.61
N VAL A 158 22.95 10.33 -11.29
CA VAL A 158 24.19 9.57 -11.18
C VAL A 158 25.15 10.34 -10.27
N VAL A 159 25.67 9.70 -9.23
CA VAL A 159 26.69 10.28 -8.33
C VAL A 159 27.95 9.41 -8.34
N GLY A 160 29.09 10.06 -8.53
CA GLY A 160 30.40 9.40 -8.60
C GLY A 160 31.17 9.68 -9.87
N ASN A 161 32.44 9.29 -9.90
CA ASN A 161 33.29 9.29 -11.09
C ASN A 161 34.38 8.22 -10.92
N GLY A 162 34.05 6.97 -11.24
CA GLY A 162 34.93 5.82 -10.96
C GLY A 162 35.03 5.45 -9.46
N ASN A 163 34.11 5.97 -8.65
CA ASN A 163 33.89 5.67 -7.23
C ASN A 163 32.46 6.17 -6.90
N PRO A 164 31.86 5.82 -5.74
CA PRO A 164 30.47 6.17 -5.47
C PRO A 164 30.21 7.67 -5.26
N GLY A 165 31.25 8.52 -5.19
CA GLY A 165 31.11 9.90 -4.76
C GLY A 165 30.55 10.01 -3.33
N ILE A 166 30.27 11.23 -2.91
CA ILE A 166 29.81 11.54 -1.55
C ILE A 166 28.41 12.16 -1.61
N ILE A 167 27.52 11.71 -0.72
CA ILE A 167 26.25 12.39 -0.45
C ILE A 167 26.22 12.70 1.04
N ASN A 168 26.04 13.96 1.41
CA ASN A 168 26.12 14.45 2.80
C ASN A 168 24.89 15.29 3.20
N GLY A 169 24.69 15.47 4.50
CA GLY A 169 23.64 16.34 5.06
C GLY A 169 22.21 15.80 4.95
N TYR A 170 22.06 14.55 4.50
CA TYR A 170 20.76 13.90 4.33
C TYR A 170 20.17 13.41 5.67
N ASN A 171 18.86 13.53 5.80
CA ASN A 171 18.06 13.09 6.95
C ASN A 171 16.58 12.95 6.57
N ALA A 172 15.71 12.71 7.56
CA ALA A 172 14.27 12.54 7.35
C ALA A 172 13.54 13.74 6.70
N SER A 173 14.17 14.92 6.64
CA SER A 173 13.64 16.13 5.99
C SER A 173 14.44 16.56 4.76
N ARG A 174 15.54 15.85 4.43
CA ARG A 174 16.47 16.20 3.35
C ARG A 174 16.98 14.96 2.66
N TYR A 175 16.39 14.61 1.52
CA TYR A 175 16.69 13.38 0.80
C TYR A 175 16.20 13.46 -0.65
N LEU A 176 16.51 12.43 -1.43
CA LEU A 176 16.05 12.29 -2.81
C LEU A 176 14.67 11.65 -2.87
N VAL A 177 13.72 12.31 -3.50
CA VAL A 177 12.37 11.77 -3.69
C VAL A 177 12.30 11.05 -5.02
N THR A 178 12.00 9.75 -4.99
CA THR A 178 11.80 8.92 -6.17
C THR A 178 10.38 9.13 -6.74
N ALA A 179 10.07 8.57 -7.91
CA ALA A 179 8.77 8.74 -8.56
C ALA A 179 7.63 7.87 -7.98
N ASN A 180 7.88 7.15 -6.89
CA ASN A 180 6.93 6.21 -6.29
C ASN A 180 6.39 5.16 -7.27
N LEU A 181 7.19 4.79 -8.27
CA LEU A 181 6.87 3.82 -9.31
C LEU A 181 8.11 2.97 -9.63
N PRO A 182 7.94 1.67 -9.94
CA PRO A 182 9.04 0.84 -10.42
C PRO A 182 9.72 1.46 -11.65
N GLY A 183 11.05 1.37 -11.73
CA GLY A 183 11.87 1.85 -12.84
C GLY A 183 11.98 3.37 -12.98
N ASN A 184 11.44 4.16 -12.05
CA ASN A 184 11.39 5.62 -12.15
C ASN A 184 12.02 6.30 -10.93
N GLY A 185 12.73 7.41 -11.17
CA GLY A 185 13.34 8.21 -10.10
C GLY A 185 14.48 7.45 -9.43
N ILE A 186 15.57 7.27 -10.18
CA ILE A 186 16.65 6.37 -9.80
C ILE A 186 17.85 7.18 -9.28
N LEU A 187 18.40 6.76 -8.14
CA LEU A 187 19.73 7.18 -7.71
C LEU A 187 20.74 6.09 -8.07
N LEU A 188 21.72 6.42 -8.91
CA LEU A 188 22.84 5.56 -9.28
C LEU A 188 24.13 6.03 -8.60
N ARG A 189 24.89 5.09 -8.03
CA ARG A 189 26.20 5.30 -7.40
C ARG A 189 27.22 4.44 -8.14
N GLU A 190 28.29 5.06 -8.63
CA GLU A 190 29.25 4.36 -9.49
C GLU A 190 30.30 3.55 -8.72
N ASN A 191 30.79 2.48 -9.34
CA ASN A 191 31.98 1.73 -8.97
C ASN A 191 32.12 1.44 -7.45
N ILE A 192 31.05 0.94 -6.82
CA ILE A 192 31.07 0.52 -5.41
C ILE A 192 31.90 -0.76 -5.28
N THR A 193 32.89 -0.71 -4.42
CA THR A 193 33.83 -1.79 -4.07
C THR A 193 33.76 -2.11 -2.58
N SER A 194 34.46 -3.16 -2.15
CA SER A 194 34.59 -3.50 -0.72
C SER A 194 35.36 -2.46 0.11
N SER A 195 36.19 -1.61 -0.51
CA SER A 195 36.89 -0.53 0.20
C SER A 195 36.02 0.67 0.56
N ASP A 196 34.85 0.82 -0.07
CA ASP A 196 33.96 1.96 0.16
C ASP A 196 33.11 1.81 1.44
N GLY A 197 33.11 0.63 2.07
CA GLY A 197 32.28 0.36 3.24
C GLY A 197 30.79 0.40 2.90
N THR A 198 29.97 0.97 3.80
CA THR A 198 28.52 1.08 3.61
C THR A 198 28.17 2.36 2.84
N VAL A 199 27.76 2.20 1.59
CA VAL A 199 27.33 3.30 0.71
C VAL A 199 25.82 3.48 0.82
N VAL A 200 25.40 4.61 1.39
CA VAL A 200 23.97 4.94 1.61
C VAL A 200 23.35 5.59 0.37
N PHE A 201 22.12 5.18 0.07
CA PHE A 201 21.20 5.76 -0.92
C PHE A 201 20.10 6.52 -0.15
N PRO A 202 20.27 7.84 0.08
CA PRO A 202 19.34 8.62 0.88
C PRO A 202 18.09 8.99 0.08
N ILE A 203 17.22 8.00 -0.12
CA ILE A 203 16.01 8.09 -0.93
C ILE A 203 14.74 8.00 -0.07
N GLY A 204 13.61 8.41 -0.65
CA GLY A 204 12.28 8.20 -0.11
C GLY A 204 11.23 8.25 -1.21
N SER A 205 10.11 7.55 -1.02
CA SER A 205 9.12 7.38 -2.10
C SER A 205 8.31 8.63 -2.40
N LYS A 206 8.19 9.53 -1.42
CA LYS A 206 7.44 10.81 -1.49
C LYS A 206 7.91 11.73 -0.36
N PRO A 207 7.44 12.99 -0.28
CA PRO A 207 7.67 13.83 0.90
C PRO A 207 7.20 13.17 2.21
N ASN A 208 7.97 13.36 3.29
CA ASN A 208 7.76 12.74 4.61
C ASN A 208 7.81 11.20 4.63
N ALA A 209 8.44 10.57 3.63
CA ALA A 209 8.58 9.13 3.52
C ALA A 209 10.05 8.74 3.31
N TYR A 210 10.91 9.16 4.22
CA TYR A 210 12.35 8.90 4.17
C TYR A 210 12.64 7.41 4.45
N THR A 211 13.00 6.67 3.40
CA THR A 211 13.18 5.21 3.45
C THR A 211 14.45 4.80 2.72
N PRO A 212 15.62 5.21 3.23
CA PRO A 212 16.88 4.98 2.54
C PRO A 212 17.26 3.49 2.53
N GLY A 213 18.12 3.13 1.60
CA GLY A 213 18.84 1.87 1.63
C GLY A 213 20.34 2.09 1.61
N ALA A 214 21.12 1.04 1.82
CA ALA A 214 22.56 1.08 1.68
C ALA A 214 23.10 -0.25 1.17
N ILE A 215 24.24 -0.18 0.50
CA ILE A 215 24.98 -1.33 -0.06
C ILE A 215 26.38 -1.35 0.57
N GLN A 216 26.82 -2.51 1.02
CA GLN A 216 28.23 -2.78 1.29
C GLN A 216 28.67 -3.95 0.42
N SER A 217 29.44 -3.66 -0.64
CA SER A 217 30.01 -4.69 -1.49
C SER A 217 31.04 -5.53 -0.72
N LYS A 218 31.11 -6.83 -1.00
CA LYS A 218 32.15 -7.73 -0.46
C LYS A 218 33.26 -8.03 -1.47
N THR A 219 33.19 -7.46 -2.66
CA THR A 219 34.17 -7.68 -3.75
C THR A 219 34.98 -6.43 -4.05
N THR A 220 36.24 -6.62 -4.46
CA THR A 220 37.13 -5.54 -4.93
C THR A 220 36.81 -5.11 -6.36
N ALA A 221 36.11 -5.94 -7.13
CA ALA A 221 35.67 -5.59 -8.47
C ALA A 221 34.43 -4.70 -8.39
N GLY A 222 34.61 -3.42 -8.70
CA GLY A 222 33.57 -2.41 -8.56
C GLY A 222 32.42 -2.54 -9.55
N ASP A 223 31.25 -2.06 -9.14
CA ASP A 223 30.05 -2.02 -9.97
C ASP A 223 29.20 -0.77 -9.67
N ASP A 224 28.41 -0.36 -10.66
CA ASP A 224 27.45 0.71 -10.50
C ASP A 224 26.15 0.11 -9.95
N TYR A 225 25.78 0.55 -8.76
CA TYR A 225 24.53 0.17 -8.12
C TYR A 225 23.54 1.31 -8.27
N TYR A 226 22.28 0.97 -8.47
CA TYR A 226 21.21 1.93 -8.38
C TYR A 226 20.12 1.49 -7.43
N MET A 227 19.39 2.47 -6.91
CA MET A 227 18.26 2.23 -6.02
C MET A 227 17.13 3.22 -6.29
N SER A 228 15.90 2.72 -6.22
CA SER A 228 14.67 3.49 -6.11
C SER A 228 13.74 2.83 -5.08
N VAL A 229 12.66 3.50 -4.71
CA VAL A 229 11.68 2.98 -3.73
C VAL A 229 10.28 3.43 -4.10
N PHE A 230 9.28 2.58 -3.86
CA PHE A 230 7.87 2.88 -4.07
C PHE A 230 6.95 2.24 -3.01
N ASP A 231 5.75 2.80 -2.88
CA ASP A 231 4.72 2.42 -1.92
C ASP A 231 3.81 1.33 -2.50
N SER A 232 4.15 0.06 -2.29
CA SER A 232 3.23 -1.08 -2.48
C SER A 232 4.00 -2.36 -2.22
N VAL A 233 3.35 -3.36 -1.62
CA VAL A 233 3.83 -4.75 -1.64
C VAL A 233 2.66 -5.65 -2.00
N LYS A 234 2.74 -6.32 -3.16
CA LYS A 234 1.73 -7.27 -3.61
C LYS A 234 2.36 -8.62 -3.90
N ALA A 235 1.55 -9.68 -3.91
CA ALA A 235 2.00 -11.05 -4.12
C ALA A 235 2.88 -11.21 -5.38
N ASP A 236 2.45 -10.62 -6.49
CA ASP A 236 3.14 -10.70 -7.79
C ASP A 236 3.83 -9.37 -8.14
N LEU A 237 4.45 -8.73 -7.15
CA LEU A 237 5.12 -7.42 -7.20
C LEU A 237 4.17 -6.23 -7.49
N THR A 238 3.49 -6.22 -8.65
CA THR A 238 2.59 -5.15 -9.10
C THR A 238 1.12 -5.59 -9.20
N SER A 239 0.85 -6.90 -9.17
CA SER A 239 -0.50 -7.49 -9.15
C SER A 239 -0.70 -8.49 -8.01
N GLY A 240 -1.90 -9.04 -7.90
CA GLY A 240 -2.26 -9.98 -6.85
C GLY A 240 -2.67 -9.29 -5.54
N MET A 241 -2.80 -10.10 -4.48
CA MET A 241 -3.23 -9.62 -3.16
C MET A 241 -2.23 -8.62 -2.57
N ASN A 242 -2.74 -7.64 -1.83
CA ASN A 242 -1.93 -6.70 -1.08
C ASN A 242 -1.38 -7.39 0.17
N LEU A 243 -0.07 -7.31 0.39
CA LEU A 243 0.64 -7.94 1.50
C LEU A 243 1.01 -6.94 2.61
N LYS A 244 0.53 -5.69 2.52
CA LYS A 244 0.88 -4.59 3.42
C LYS A 244 0.84 -4.95 4.91
N ASP A 245 -0.14 -5.73 5.38
CA ASP A 245 -0.27 -6.01 6.81
C ASP A 245 0.91 -6.78 7.39
N SER A 246 1.54 -7.68 6.62
CA SER A 246 2.69 -8.49 7.04
C SER A 246 4.04 -7.91 6.61
N THR A 247 4.04 -6.75 5.96
CA THR A 247 5.25 -6.11 5.44
C THR A 247 5.39 -4.68 5.92
N VAL A 248 6.48 -4.03 5.51
CA VAL A 248 6.51 -2.57 5.40
C VAL A 248 5.91 -2.19 4.06
N ASN A 249 5.13 -1.12 3.97
CA ASN A 249 4.48 -0.67 2.73
C ASN A 249 5.48 0.03 1.78
N LYS A 250 6.63 -0.59 1.57
CA LYS A 250 7.75 -0.10 0.75
C LYS A 250 8.35 -1.26 -0.02
N THR A 251 8.62 -1.04 -1.29
CA THR A 251 9.45 -1.91 -2.11
C THR A 251 10.63 -1.12 -2.63
N TRP A 252 11.83 -1.61 -2.33
CA TRP A 252 13.07 -1.10 -2.88
C TRP A 252 13.37 -1.85 -4.17
N GLU A 253 13.65 -1.11 -5.22
CA GLU A 253 14.25 -1.63 -6.43
C GLU A 253 15.75 -1.37 -6.34
N ILE A 254 16.55 -2.43 -6.44
CA ILE A 254 18.00 -2.40 -6.38
C ILE A 254 18.51 -3.09 -7.64
N GLY A 255 19.44 -2.48 -8.36
CA GLY A 255 20.05 -3.11 -9.52
C GLY A 255 21.53 -2.82 -9.65
N LYS A 256 22.20 -3.66 -10.44
CA LYS A 256 23.61 -3.54 -10.85
C LYS A 256 23.66 -3.36 -12.36
N ILE A 257 24.59 -2.54 -12.84
CA ILE A 257 24.73 -2.25 -14.28
C ILE A 257 25.79 -3.14 -14.94
N ASN A 258 26.96 -3.29 -14.34
CA ASN A 258 28.11 -3.90 -15.02
C ASN A 258 28.18 -5.42 -14.79
N ARG A 259 27.79 -5.92 -13.62
CA ARG A 259 27.89 -7.33 -13.21
C ARG A 259 26.59 -7.79 -12.51
N PRO A 260 25.42 -7.70 -13.17
CA PRO A 260 24.14 -8.13 -12.62
C PRO A 260 24.12 -9.63 -12.31
N GLY A 261 23.54 -10.00 -11.17
CA GLY A 261 23.42 -11.39 -10.72
C GLY A 261 24.73 -11.99 -10.19
N MET A 262 25.76 -11.16 -9.99
CA MET A 262 27.08 -11.56 -9.52
C MET A 262 27.41 -10.90 -8.18
N ASP A 263 28.43 -11.45 -7.51
CA ASP A 263 29.06 -10.96 -6.29
C ASP A 263 28.18 -10.99 -5.03
N GLU A 264 28.85 -10.91 -3.89
CA GLU A 264 28.22 -10.80 -2.59
C GLU A 264 28.19 -9.34 -2.12
N ALA A 265 27.07 -8.95 -1.52
CA ALA A 265 26.88 -7.64 -0.91
C ALA A 265 25.95 -7.74 0.31
N ASP A 266 26.14 -6.85 1.28
CA ASP A 266 25.13 -6.61 2.30
C ASP A 266 24.21 -5.49 1.86
N ILE A 267 22.90 -5.73 1.95
CA ILE A 267 21.87 -4.71 1.78
C ILE A 267 21.34 -4.31 3.15
N PHE A 268 21.16 -3.00 3.35
CA PHE A 268 20.56 -2.42 4.55
C PHE A 268 19.37 -1.59 4.10
N LEU A 269 18.18 -1.87 4.63
CA LEU A 269 16.97 -1.14 4.25
C LEU A 269 16.40 -0.48 5.50
N GLN A 270 15.99 0.78 5.42
CA GLN A 270 15.39 1.53 6.51
C GLN A 270 13.97 1.96 6.14
N HIS A 271 13.01 1.78 7.04
CA HIS A 271 11.63 2.27 6.89
C HIS A 271 11.25 3.13 8.10
N LEU A 272 10.23 3.97 7.94
CA LEU A 272 9.58 4.64 9.06
C LEU A 272 8.59 3.66 9.72
N ILE A 273 8.41 3.74 11.03
CA ILE A 273 7.46 2.90 11.78
C ILE A 273 6.03 3.05 11.23
N ASN A 274 5.66 4.24 10.75
CA ASN A 274 4.34 4.50 10.14
C ASN A 274 4.10 3.74 8.83
N ASP A 275 5.15 3.20 8.19
CA ASP A 275 5.03 2.37 7.00
C ASP A 275 4.77 0.89 7.32
N GLU A 276 4.88 0.48 8.59
CA GLU A 276 4.71 -0.91 9.00
C GLU A 276 3.24 -1.35 8.96
N GLY A 277 3.00 -2.53 8.40
CA GLY A 277 1.72 -3.22 8.50
C GLY A 277 1.37 -3.63 9.92
N SER A 278 0.09 -3.86 10.16
CA SER A 278 -0.45 -4.22 11.47
C SER A 278 0.21 -5.48 12.06
N PHE A 279 0.43 -6.52 11.26
CA PHE A 279 1.13 -7.74 11.71
C PHE A 279 2.64 -7.52 11.84
N PHE A 280 3.25 -6.73 10.97
CA PHE A 280 4.68 -6.40 11.05
C PHE A 280 5.00 -5.74 12.40
N GLN A 281 4.19 -4.74 12.82
CA GLN A 281 4.35 -4.03 14.09
C GLN A 281 4.36 -4.97 15.30
N THR A 282 3.47 -5.97 15.32
CA THR A 282 3.36 -6.92 16.43
C THR A 282 4.50 -7.94 16.51
N ARG A 283 5.34 -8.04 15.46
CA ARG A 283 6.31 -9.12 15.30
C ARG A 283 7.69 -8.66 14.85
N ARG A 284 8.06 -7.42 15.18
CA ARG A 284 9.35 -6.84 14.78
C ARG A 284 10.54 -7.76 15.08
N SER A 285 10.50 -8.54 16.16
CA SER A 285 11.57 -9.48 16.55
C SER A 285 11.91 -10.55 15.52
N ALA A 286 11.01 -10.83 14.55
CA ALA A 286 11.21 -11.85 13.52
C ALA A 286 11.32 -11.26 12.11
N THR A 287 11.62 -9.97 11.96
CA THR A 287 11.61 -9.33 10.63
C THR A 287 12.87 -9.58 9.82
N TYR A 288 12.73 -9.61 8.50
CA TYR A 288 13.81 -9.88 7.56
C TYR A 288 13.58 -9.17 6.23
N ILE A 289 14.64 -9.04 5.42
CA ILE A 289 14.52 -8.51 4.06
C ILE A 289 14.18 -9.66 3.10
N SER A 290 13.04 -9.57 2.44
CA SER A 290 12.58 -10.50 1.41
C SER A 290 12.89 -9.96 0.02
N ARG A 291 13.15 -10.86 -0.94
CA ARG A 291 13.32 -10.58 -2.35
C ARG A 291 12.21 -11.24 -3.16
N TYR A 292 11.65 -10.53 -4.13
CA TYR A 292 10.78 -11.13 -5.13
C TYR A 292 11.61 -11.93 -6.16
N ASN A 293 11.33 -13.21 -6.32
CA ASN A 293 12.09 -14.10 -7.21
C ASN A 293 11.47 -14.30 -8.61
N GLY A 294 10.41 -13.56 -8.93
CA GLY A 294 9.64 -13.71 -10.17
C GLY A 294 8.30 -14.45 -9.99
N GLN A 295 8.14 -15.19 -8.88
CA GLN A 295 6.92 -15.94 -8.56
C GLN A 295 6.37 -15.61 -7.17
N TYR A 296 7.24 -15.39 -6.19
CA TYR A 296 6.85 -15.04 -4.82
C TYR A 296 7.97 -14.28 -4.10
N TRP A 297 7.61 -13.70 -2.96
CA TRP A 297 8.54 -13.11 -2.00
C TRP A 297 9.22 -14.20 -1.17
N ASP A 298 10.55 -14.26 -1.20
CA ASP A 298 11.30 -15.29 -0.47
C ASP A 298 11.28 -15.09 1.05
N THR A 299 11.60 -16.16 1.79
CA THR A 299 11.90 -16.06 3.22
C THR A 299 13.41 -16.05 3.40
N ALA A 300 13.93 -15.20 4.30
CA ALA A 300 15.36 -15.04 4.48
C ALA A 300 15.77 -14.90 5.94
N MET A 301 17.08 -15.00 6.15
CA MET A 301 17.77 -14.77 7.42
C MET A 301 18.73 -13.57 7.27
N PRO A 302 19.07 -12.88 8.38
CA PRO A 302 18.56 -13.09 9.72
C PRO A 302 17.12 -12.57 9.88
N GLN A 303 16.35 -13.24 10.74
CA GLN A 303 15.08 -12.74 11.26
C GLN A 303 15.33 -12.12 12.63
N THR A 304 15.24 -10.80 12.72
CA THR A 304 15.63 -10.06 13.93
C THR A 304 14.82 -8.78 14.09
N LEU A 305 14.82 -8.24 15.30
CA LEU A 305 14.34 -6.90 15.59
C LEU A 305 15.09 -5.88 14.71
N PRO A 306 14.40 -4.96 14.00
CA PRO A 306 15.07 -3.87 13.32
C PRO A 306 15.82 -3.00 14.33
N VAL A 307 17.02 -2.58 13.97
CA VAL A 307 17.79 -1.60 14.75
C VAL A 307 17.24 -0.20 14.44
N ALA A 308 17.41 0.76 15.36
CA ALA A 308 17.01 2.16 15.13
C ALA A 308 17.59 2.73 13.82
N GLY A 309 16.88 3.68 13.20
CA GLY A 309 17.16 4.22 11.87
C GLY A 309 18.48 5.00 11.77
N TYR A 310 19.59 4.32 11.49
CA TYR A 310 20.93 4.93 11.44
C TYR A 310 21.41 5.33 10.03
N LEU A 311 20.65 5.06 8.97
CA LEU A 311 21.02 5.45 7.59
C LEU A 311 20.73 6.94 7.35
N THR A 312 21.29 7.82 8.16
CA THR A 312 21.18 9.28 8.11
C THR A 312 22.54 9.91 8.45
N THR A 313 22.79 11.15 8.03
CA THR A 313 23.97 11.91 8.50
C THR A 313 23.78 12.56 9.87
N GLY A 314 22.56 12.56 10.40
CA GLY A 314 22.24 13.05 11.75
C GLY A 314 22.21 11.95 12.82
N PRO A 315 21.63 12.24 13.99
CA PRO A 315 21.35 11.22 15.01
C PRO A 315 20.44 10.12 14.47
N PRO A 316 20.55 8.87 14.95
CA PRO A 316 19.64 7.80 14.58
C PRO A 316 18.17 8.17 14.84
N LEU A 317 17.31 7.81 13.89
CA LEU A 317 15.87 8.05 13.95
C LEU A 317 15.21 6.99 14.85
N ALA A 318 14.56 7.45 15.93
CA ALA A 318 13.86 6.57 16.88
C ALA A 318 12.58 5.96 16.29
N ASP A 319 11.96 6.63 15.32
CA ASP A 319 10.74 6.24 14.63
C ASP A 319 11.00 5.49 13.31
N ALA A 320 12.17 4.85 13.19
CA ALA A 320 12.57 4.09 12.02
C ALA A 320 13.29 2.78 12.38
N GLY A 321 13.22 1.80 11.47
CA GLY A 321 13.81 0.47 11.64
C GLY A 321 14.69 0.04 10.46
N VAL A 322 15.91 -0.42 10.75
CA VAL A 322 16.88 -0.97 9.79
C VAL A 322 16.99 -2.47 9.96
N ASN A 323 16.89 -3.20 8.85
CA ASN A 323 17.24 -4.62 8.76
C ASN A 323 18.34 -4.74 7.72
N SER A 324 19.12 -5.81 7.82
CA SER A 324 20.14 -6.15 6.83
C SER A 324 19.95 -7.57 6.32
N ARG A 325 20.49 -7.82 5.13
CA ARG A 325 20.58 -9.15 4.53
C ARG A 325 21.83 -9.22 3.67
N THR A 326 22.60 -10.28 3.83
CA THR A 326 23.65 -10.63 2.88
C THR A 326 23.01 -11.30 1.67
N VAL A 327 23.36 -10.83 0.48
CA VAL A 327 22.90 -11.36 -0.80
C VAL A 327 24.09 -11.76 -1.65
N ASN A 328 24.06 -12.97 -2.21
CA ASN A 328 25.11 -13.49 -3.08
C ASN A 328 24.51 -13.81 -4.45
N GLY A 329 24.86 -13.00 -5.46
CA GLY A 329 24.33 -13.12 -6.82
C GLY A 329 22.84 -12.81 -6.96
N LEU A 330 22.20 -12.20 -5.96
CA LEU A 330 20.74 -11.96 -5.97
C LEU A 330 20.33 -10.58 -6.48
N ILE A 331 21.28 -9.65 -6.66
CA ILE A 331 21.03 -8.32 -7.23
C ILE A 331 21.30 -8.38 -8.73
N GLY A 332 20.24 -8.48 -9.53
CA GLY A 332 20.28 -8.48 -10.99
C GLY A 332 20.27 -7.07 -11.60
N ASN A 333 19.83 -6.99 -12.86
CA ASN A 333 19.61 -5.71 -13.54
C ASN A 333 18.55 -4.86 -12.84
N ALA A 334 17.48 -5.49 -12.33
CA ALA A 334 16.47 -4.91 -11.47
C ALA A 334 16.01 -6.01 -10.50
N SER A 335 16.06 -5.74 -9.20
CA SER A 335 15.67 -6.70 -8.17
C SER A 335 14.87 -6.00 -7.09
N PHE A 336 13.77 -6.63 -6.68
CA PHE A 336 12.80 -6.01 -5.79
C PHE A 336 12.88 -6.63 -4.40
N PHE A 337 13.00 -5.76 -3.41
CA PHE A 337 13.14 -6.13 -2.01
C PHE A 337 12.09 -5.41 -1.17
N THR A 338 11.65 -6.06 -0.11
CA THR A 338 10.82 -5.46 0.93
C THR A 338 11.18 -6.09 2.27
N LYS A 339 10.49 -5.71 3.35
CA LYS A 339 10.66 -6.34 4.65
C LYS A 339 9.39 -7.08 5.02
N PHE A 340 9.54 -8.34 5.40
CA PHE A 340 8.49 -9.18 5.96
C PHE A 340 8.76 -9.42 7.44
N THR A 341 7.73 -9.81 8.17
CA THR A 341 7.90 -10.50 9.44
C THR A 341 7.86 -12.02 9.25
N GLY A 342 8.77 -12.72 9.93
CA GLY A 342 8.90 -14.17 9.94
C GLY A 342 7.70 -14.91 10.54
N ILE A 343 7.53 -16.14 10.09
CA ILE A 343 6.40 -17.04 10.41
C ILE A 343 6.69 -17.98 11.60
N ASN A 344 7.77 -17.75 12.36
CA ASN A 344 8.17 -18.66 13.45
C ASN A 344 7.28 -18.61 14.72
N LYS A 345 6.06 -18.08 14.60
CA LYS A 345 4.79 -18.66 15.08
C LYS A 345 3.66 -18.08 14.20
N PRO A 346 2.70 -18.88 13.71
CA PRO A 346 1.54 -18.33 13.02
C PRO A 346 0.77 -17.43 14.01
N LEU A 347 0.29 -16.29 13.53
CA LEU A 347 -0.64 -15.32 14.12
C LEU A 347 -1.22 -14.63 12.89
N PRO A 348 -2.52 -14.44 12.83
CA PRO A 348 -3.32 -15.48 12.24
C PRO A 348 -3.86 -14.97 10.91
N VAL A 349 -3.37 -15.57 9.83
CA VAL A 349 -4.34 -15.97 8.81
C VAL A 349 -4.99 -17.21 9.43
N GLU A 350 -5.98 -16.99 10.29
CA GLU A 350 -6.77 -18.08 10.86
C GLU A 350 -7.81 -18.50 9.83
N THR A 351 -8.13 -19.80 9.84
CA THR A 351 -9.30 -20.30 9.13
C THR A 351 -10.53 -19.46 9.51
N LYS A 352 -11.05 -18.66 8.56
CA LYS A 352 -12.27 -17.89 8.79
C LYS A 352 -13.47 -18.76 8.45
N VAL A 353 -14.44 -18.81 9.34
CA VAL A 353 -15.61 -19.69 9.20
C VAL A 353 -16.89 -18.88 9.31
N LEU A 354 -17.82 -19.13 8.38
CA LEU A 354 -19.20 -18.69 8.46
C LEU A 354 -20.08 -19.91 8.74
N LEU A 355 -20.45 -20.12 10.01
CA LEU A 355 -21.32 -21.21 10.44
C LEU A 355 -22.80 -20.82 10.36
N ASN A 356 -23.64 -21.74 9.89
CA ASN A 356 -25.08 -21.66 10.05
C ASN A 356 -25.70 -23.05 10.27
N ALA A 357 -26.90 -23.10 10.84
CA ALA A 357 -27.63 -24.33 11.06
C ALA A 357 -29.13 -24.10 11.03
N PHE A 358 -29.88 -25.07 10.52
CA PHE A 358 -31.34 -25.06 10.57
C PHE A 358 -31.92 -26.46 10.62
N ARG A 359 -33.08 -26.57 11.27
CA ARG A 359 -33.81 -27.82 11.40
C ARG A 359 -34.47 -28.19 10.08
N THR A 360 -34.26 -29.42 9.61
CA THR A 360 -34.84 -29.91 8.34
C THR A 360 -36.09 -30.74 8.55
N ASP A 361 -36.24 -31.43 9.68
CA ASP A 361 -37.43 -32.19 10.07
C ASP A 361 -37.54 -32.34 11.60
N TRP A 362 -38.43 -33.23 12.07
CA TRP A 362 -38.72 -33.45 13.49
C TRP A 362 -37.54 -34.02 14.30
N ASN A 363 -36.55 -34.64 13.65
CA ASN A 363 -35.38 -35.22 14.32
C ASN A 363 -34.02 -34.88 13.67
N LYS A 364 -33.96 -33.97 12.68
CA LYS A 364 -32.71 -33.59 12.01
C LYS A 364 -32.46 -32.10 11.95
N VAL A 365 -31.21 -31.74 12.18
CA VAL A 365 -30.67 -30.38 11.99
C VAL A 365 -29.54 -30.45 10.98
N ARG A 366 -29.63 -29.62 9.93
CA ARG A 366 -28.52 -29.42 8.99
C ARG A 366 -27.60 -28.34 9.53
N VAL A 367 -26.34 -28.70 9.75
CA VAL A 367 -25.26 -27.79 10.11
C VAL A 367 -24.37 -27.63 8.89
N TYR A 368 -24.06 -26.39 8.52
CA TYR A 368 -23.23 -26.12 7.35
C TYR A 368 -22.36 -24.89 7.56
N TRP A 369 -21.19 -24.90 6.94
CA TRP A 369 -20.26 -23.78 7.05
C TRP A 369 -19.44 -23.60 5.78
N THR A 370 -18.97 -22.37 5.60
CA THR A 370 -18.06 -21.98 4.53
C THR A 370 -16.80 -21.41 5.15
N THR A 371 -15.65 -21.71 4.54
CA THR A 371 -14.35 -21.20 4.95
C THR A 371 -13.67 -20.41 3.84
N LYS A 372 -12.97 -19.32 4.21
CA LYS A 372 -12.03 -18.58 3.34
C LYS A 372 -11.26 -17.52 4.15
N PRO A 373 -9.92 -17.61 4.24
CA PRO A 373 -9.09 -18.75 3.86
C PRO A 373 -9.24 -19.92 4.86
N GLU A 374 -8.70 -21.09 4.49
CA GLU A 374 -8.31 -22.17 5.41
C GLU A 374 -6.79 -22.23 5.49
N ILE A 375 -6.23 -22.34 6.69
CA ILE A 375 -4.78 -22.31 6.93
C ILE A 375 -4.40 -23.39 7.92
N ASP A 376 -3.50 -24.28 7.51
CA ASP A 376 -3.07 -25.47 8.26
C ASP A 376 -4.25 -26.26 8.89
N GLN A 377 -5.45 -26.21 8.32
CA GLN A 377 -6.65 -26.81 8.90
C GLN A 377 -6.68 -28.32 8.66
N ASP A 378 -6.78 -29.10 9.73
CA ASP A 378 -6.88 -30.56 9.64
C ASP A 378 -8.34 -31.02 9.59
N TYR A 379 -9.13 -30.68 10.62
CA TYR A 379 -10.54 -31.04 10.69
C TYR A 379 -11.36 -30.09 11.55
N PHE A 380 -12.68 -30.22 11.46
CA PHE A 380 -13.67 -29.51 12.26
C PHE A 380 -14.44 -30.50 13.12
N VAL A 381 -14.68 -30.17 14.38
CA VAL A 381 -15.57 -30.92 15.26
C VAL A 381 -16.85 -30.12 15.45
N VAL A 382 -17.97 -30.68 15.00
CA VAL A 382 -19.29 -30.10 15.23
C VAL A 382 -19.69 -30.35 16.68
N GLN A 383 -19.90 -29.28 17.43
CA GLN A 383 -20.33 -29.36 18.83
C GLN A 383 -21.76 -28.84 18.99
N ARG A 384 -22.53 -29.52 19.83
CA ARG A 384 -23.90 -29.14 20.19
C ARG A 384 -24.05 -29.02 21.69
N ARG A 385 -24.85 -28.05 22.13
CA ARG A 385 -25.38 -27.95 23.49
C ARG A 385 -26.88 -27.73 23.43
N LEU A 386 -27.65 -28.55 24.12
CA LEU A 386 -29.10 -28.36 24.27
C LEU A 386 -29.37 -27.27 25.32
N SER A 387 -30.52 -26.58 25.24
CA SER A 387 -30.82 -25.48 26.17
C SER A 387 -30.93 -25.89 27.65
N ASN A 388 -31.09 -27.17 27.94
CA ASN A 388 -31.11 -27.75 29.28
C ASN A 388 -29.74 -28.31 29.73
N GLU A 389 -28.72 -28.23 28.88
CA GLU A 389 -27.36 -28.70 29.18
C GLU A 389 -26.44 -27.52 29.50
N SER A 390 -25.46 -27.74 30.36
CA SER A 390 -24.44 -26.74 30.69
C SER A 390 -23.29 -26.73 29.67
N GLU A 391 -22.91 -27.89 29.15
CA GLU A 391 -21.69 -28.10 28.34
C GLU A 391 -21.98 -28.43 26.87
N PHE A 392 -20.99 -28.19 26.00
CA PHE A 392 -21.03 -28.62 24.60
C PHE A 392 -20.51 -30.07 24.46
N HIS A 393 -21.25 -30.89 23.71
CA HIS A 393 -20.87 -32.24 23.36
C HIS A 393 -20.40 -32.33 21.90
N ASN A 394 -19.37 -33.13 21.64
CA ASN A 394 -18.90 -33.44 20.28
C ASN A 394 -19.94 -34.34 19.59
N ILE A 395 -20.40 -33.93 18.41
CA ILE A 395 -21.38 -34.70 17.64
C ILE A 395 -20.72 -35.45 16.49
N ASP A 396 -19.85 -34.78 15.73
CA ASP A 396 -19.15 -35.39 14.61
C ASP A 396 -17.88 -34.64 14.25
N THR A 397 -17.00 -35.28 13.47
CA THR A 397 -15.75 -34.73 12.97
C THR A 397 -15.75 -34.75 11.44
N VAL A 398 -15.45 -33.60 10.83
CA VAL A 398 -15.40 -33.43 9.37
C VAL A 398 -13.99 -33.00 8.96
N ALA A 399 -13.32 -33.82 8.15
CA ALA A 399 -12.01 -33.51 7.61
C ALA A 399 -12.03 -32.26 6.72
N SER A 400 -10.93 -31.50 6.74
CA SER A 400 -10.70 -30.38 5.84
C SER A 400 -10.72 -30.83 4.38
N LYS A 401 -11.30 -30.00 3.52
CA LYS A 401 -11.28 -30.16 2.06
C LYS A 401 -10.08 -29.45 1.44
N ALA A 402 -9.35 -28.63 2.19
CA ALA A 402 -8.17 -27.96 1.68
C ALA A 402 -7.02 -28.97 1.42
N PRO A 403 -6.41 -28.96 0.24
CA PRO A 403 -5.20 -29.74 -0.02
C PRO A 403 -4.10 -29.37 0.98
N ASN A 404 -3.58 -30.36 1.71
CA ASN A 404 -2.56 -30.17 2.76
C ASN A 404 -2.96 -29.12 3.83
N GLY A 405 -4.26 -28.96 4.09
CA GLY A 405 -4.80 -28.08 5.11
C GLY A 405 -4.82 -26.58 4.76
N THR A 406 -4.41 -26.17 3.55
CA THR A 406 -4.41 -24.76 3.16
C THR A 406 -5.19 -24.50 1.87
N SER A 407 -6.08 -23.50 1.90
CA SER A 407 -6.84 -23.05 0.73
C SER A 407 -7.19 -21.56 0.83
N ILE A 408 -7.05 -20.84 -0.28
CA ILE A 408 -7.49 -19.44 -0.41
C ILE A 408 -8.85 -19.32 -1.11
N ASP A 409 -9.41 -20.45 -1.55
CA ASP A 409 -10.73 -20.53 -2.18
C ASP A 409 -11.83 -20.79 -1.15
N TYR A 410 -13.07 -20.54 -1.56
CA TYR A 410 -14.22 -20.88 -0.72
C TYR A 410 -14.41 -22.39 -0.66
N LEU A 411 -14.35 -22.97 0.55
CA LEU A 411 -14.65 -24.37 0.78
C LEU A 411 -15.94 -24.50 1.60
N ASN A 412 -16.82 -25.40 1.17
CA ASN A 412 -18.15 -25.58 1.76
C ASN A 412 -18.29 -26.96 2.39
N TYR A 413 -18.87 -27.01 3.58
CA TYR A 413 -19.04 -28.21 4.37
C TYR A 413 -20.48 -28.33 4.87
N MET A 414 -20.91 -29.55 5.12
CA MET A 414 -22.25 -29.85 5.60
C MET A 414 -22.26 -31.15 6.39
N MET A 415 -23.05 -31.18 7.46
CA MET A 415 -23.28 -32.32 8.32
C MET A 415 -24.76 -32.35 8.75
N MET A 416 -25.31 -33.55 8.92
CA MET A 416 -26.68 -33.77 9.38
C MET A 416 -26.64 -34.33 10.81
N ASP A 417 -27.14 -33.56 11.76
CA ASP A 417 -27.23 -33.94 13.17
C ASP A 417 -28.62 -34.53 13.48
N ASN A 418 -28.64 -35.75 14.05
CA ASN A 418 -29.86 -36.36 14.57
C ASN A 418 -30.19 -35.75 15.94
N ASN A 419 -31.10 -34.78 15.94
CA ASN A 419 -31.51 -34.00 17.09
C ASN A 419 -33.03 -33.86 17.15
N SER A 420 -33.70 -34.63 18.01
CA SER A 420 -35.16 -34.53 18.26
C SER A 420 -35.53 -33.61 19.43
N TYR A 421 -34.59 -32.84 19.97
CA TYR A 421 -34.82 -32.03 21.16
C TYR A 421 -35.87 -30.93 20.93
N ALA A 422 -36.83 -30.85 21.86
CA ALA A 422 -37.97 -29.91 21.79
C ALA A 422 -37.61 -28.47 22.19
N GLY A 423 -36.48 -28.26 22.87
CA GLY A 423 -35.96 -26.93 23.21
C GLY A 423 -34.95 -26.39 22.19
N ILE A 424 -34.40 -25.20 22.44
CA ILE A 424 -33.37 -24.61 21.57
C ILE A 424 -32.09 -25.45 21.64
N SER A 425 -31.47 -25.69 20.50
CA SER A 425 -30.15 -26.31 20.39
C SER A 425 -29.13 -25.30 19.88
N TYR A 426 -27.96 -25.26 20.49
CA TYR A 426 -26.86 -24.37 20.13
C TYR A 426 -25.76 -25.17 19.44
N TYR A 427 -25.22 -24.63 18.35
CA TYR A 427 -24.15 -25.25 17.58
C TYR A 427 -22.95 -24.31 17.49
N ARG A 428 -21.75 -24.88 17.57
CA ARG A 428 -20.48 -24.22 17.24
C ARG A 428 -19.53 -25.24 16.62
N LEU A 429 -18.48 -24.77 15.97
CA LEU A 429 -17.38 -25.59 15.50
C LEU A 429 -16.17 -25.43 16.41
N LEU A 430 -15.53 -26.55 16.72
CA LEU A 430 -14.16 -26.60 17.20
C LEU A 430 -13.26 -26.87 15.98
N LEU A 431 -12.38 -25.93 15.67
CA LEU A 431 -11.39 -26.03 14.61
C LEU A 431 -10.13 -26.67 15.18
N VAL A 432 -9.58 -27.68 14.51
CA VAL A 432 -8.30 -28.28 14.85
C VAL A 432 -7.36 -28.17 13.65
N ASN A 433 -6.17 -27.64 13.87
CA ASN A 433 -5.15 -27.51 12.83
C ASN A 433 -4.20 -28.72 12.80
N LEU A 434 -3.34 -28.81 11.78
CA LEU A 434 -2.35 -29.88 11.58
C LEU A 434 -1.29 -29.96 12.71
N ARG A 435 -1.35 -29.07 13.69
CA ARG A 435 -0.46 -28.98 14.87
C ARG A 435 -1.23 -29.19 16.19
N ASP A 436 -2.46 -29.70 16.11
CA ASP A 436 -3.39 -29.92 17.24
C ASP A 436 -3.82 -28.67 18.03
N GLU A 437 -3.60 -27.46 17.49
CA GLU A 437 -4.08 -26.22 18.08
C GLU A 437 -5.59 -26.05 17.83
N ARG A 438 -6.28 -25.44 18.79
CA ARG A 438 -7.76 -25.42 18.85
C ARG A 438 -8.32 -24.01 18.84
N ALA A 439 -9.34 -23.77 18.01
CA ALA A 439 -10.11 -22.52 17.97
C ALA A 439 -11.62 -22.80 17.88
N TYR A 440 -12.46 -21.82 18.19
CA TYR A 440 -13.92 -21.96 18.11
C TYR A 440 -14.55 -20.96 17.13
N SER A 441 -15.58 -21.40 16.41
CA SER A 441 -16.42 -20.49 15.62
C SER A 441 -17.38 -19.68 16.49
N ASN A 442 -18.12 -18.76 15.86
CA ASN A 442 -19.34 -18.22 16.44
C ASN A 442 -20.37 -19.34 16.72
N MET A 443 -21.30 -19.07 17.62
CA MET A 443 -22.39 -19.98 17.97
C MET A 443 -23.67 -19.60 17.21
N VAL A 444 -24.42 -20.59 16.75
CA VAL A 444 -25.74 -20.42 16.12
C VAL A 444 -26.80 -21.20 16.89
N SER A 445 -28.01 -20.66 16.98
CA SER A 445 -29.14 -21.29 17.67
C SER A 445 -30.15 -21.84 16.68
N VAL A 446 -30.61 -23.07 16.91
CA VAL A 446 -31.67 -23.73 16.17
C VAL A 446 -32.83 -23.97 17.12
N LYS A 447 -34.04 -23.53 16.73
CA LYS A 447 -35.25 -23.77 17.53
C LYS A 447 -35.52 -25.28 17.66
N GLY A 448 -36.19 -25.66 18.74
CA GLY A 448 -36.52 -27.05 19.00
C GLY A 448 -37.41 -27.69 17.95
N LYS A 449 -37.69 -28.99 18.13
CA LYS A 449 -38.67 -29.72 17.34
C LYS A 449 -39.90 -28.81 17.14
N PRO A 450 -40.32 -28.52 15.89
CA PRO A 450 -41.61 -27.90 15.64
C PRO A 450 -42.63 -28.75 16.38
N GLY A 451 -43.55 -28.13 17.12
CA GLY A 451 -44.65 -28.88 17.73
C GLY A 451 -45.28 -29.82 16.70
N ASP A 452 -46.01 -30.84 17.13
CA ASP A 452 -46.65 -31.83 16.24
C ASP A 452 -47.67 -31.22 15.26
N TYR A 453 -47.72 -29.90 15.18
CA TYR A 453 -48.52 -29.10 14.31
C TYR A 453 -47.75 -27.90 13.75
N HIS A 454 -48.09 -27.53 12.52
CA HIS A 454 -47.67 -26.27 11.93
C HIS A 454 -48.89 -25.37 11.74
N LEU A 455 -48.83 -24.19 12.35
CA LEU A 455 -49.74 -23.11 12.06
C LEU A 455 -49.03 -22.18 11.07
N MET A 456 -49.68 -21.89 9.96
CA MET A 456 -49.13 -21.09 8.88
C MET A 456 -50.08 -19.93 8.57
N LEU A 457 -49.53 -18.79 8.16
CA LEU A 457 -50.27 -17.57 7.84
C LEU A 457 -49.70 -17.00 6.55
N TRP A 458 -50.47 -16.96 5.46
CA TRP A 458 -50.00 -16.45 4.17
C TRP A 458 -51.13 -15.88 3.29
N PRO A 459 -50.82 -14.95 2.37
CA PRO A 459 -49.58 -14.18 2.34
C PRO A 459 -49.53 -13.23 3.55
N ASN A 460 -48.33 -12.95 4.04
CA ASN A 460 -48.10 -11.94 5.06
C ASN A 460 -46.80 -11.19 4.72
N PRO A 461 -46.86 -9.93 4.27
CA PRO A 461 -48.03 -9.04 4.26
C PRO A 461 -49.18 -9.46 3.30
N THR A 462 -50.40 -8.98 3.56
CA THR A 462 -51.61 -9.17 2.72
C THR A 462 -52.25 -7.82 2.36
N ARG A 463 -53.08 -7.78 1.30
CA ARG A 463 -53.95 -6.64 0.93
C ARG A 463 -55.40 -6.79 1.41
N GLY A 464 -55.69 -7.82 2.19
CA GLY A 464 -57.00 -8.01 2.78
C GLY A 464 -57.39 -9.47 2.96
N GLN A 465 -57.12 -10.31 1.97
CA GLN A 465 -57.41 -11.75 2.02
C GLN A 465 -56.16 -12.54 2.41
N PHE A 466 -56.29 -13.46 3.36
CA PHE A 466 -55.20 -14.31 3.81
C PHE A 466 -55.73 -15.66 4.27
N PHE A 467 -54.83 -16.64 4.31
CA PHE A 467 -55.11 -18.00 4.69
C PHE A 467 -54.38 -18.34 5.97
N VAL A 468 -55.08 -19.07 6.82
CA VAL A 468 -54.54 -19.70 8.01
C VAL A 468 -54.52 -21.20 7.79
N GLY A 469 -53.33 -21.78 7.70
CA GLY A 469 -53.14 -23.21 7.54
C GLY A 469 -52.86 -23.87 8.88
N ILE A 470 -53.48 -25.02 9.09
CA ILE A 470 -53.38 -25.84 10.29
C ILE A 470 -53.05 -27.24 9.80
N SER A 471 -51.84 -27.70 10.09
CA SER A 471 -51.39 -29.05 9.75
C SER A 471 -50.81 -29.75 10.97
N GLY A 472 -50.78 -31.08 10.94
CA GLY A 472 -50.37 -31.92 12.07
C GLY A 472 -51.47 -32.12 13.12
N MET A 473 -51.10 -32.46 14.35
CA MET A 473 -52.02 -32.86 15.43
C MET A 473 -52.63 -31.69 16.22
N ALA A 474 -52.60 -30.46 15.70
CA ALA A 474 -53.21 -29.31 16.37
C ALA A 474 -54.73 -29.39 16.30
N VAL A 475 -55.37 -29.43 17.46
CA VAL A 475 -56.80 -29.21 17.57
C VAL A 475 -57.04 -27.73 17.89
N VAL A 476 -57.05 -26.90 16.84
CA VAL A 476 -57.40 -25.48 16.95
C VAL A 476 -58.93 -25.38 16.97
N LYS A 477 -59.47 -24.80 18.04
CA LYS A 477 -60.90 -24.52 18.17
C LYS A 477 -61.25 -23.22 17.45
N THR A 478 -60.42 -22.19 17.66
CA THR A 478 -60.73 -20.82 17.29
C THR A 478 -59.49 -20.04 16.85
N ILE A 479 -59.64 -19.22 15.82
CA ILE A 479 -58.68 -18.20 15.40
C ILE A 479 -59.23 -16.83 15.81
N LEU A 480 -58.42 -16.03 16.50
CA LEU A 480 -58.77 -14.70 16.99
C LEU A 480 -57.89 -13.65 16.31
N ILE A 481 -58.49 -12.60 15.76
CA ILE A 481 -57.79 -11.39 15.30
C ILE A 481 -57.94 -10.30 16.35
N THR A 482 -56.81 -9.73 16.78
CA THR A 482 -56.76 -8.55 17.65
C THR A 482 -55.92 -7.44 17.02
N ASP A 483 -56.25 -6.19 17.34
CA ASP A 483 -55.32 -5.08 17.10
C ASP A 483 -54.18 -5.07 18.13
N MET A 484 -53.21 -4.18 17.94
CA MET A 484 -52.05 -4.05 18.84
C MET A 484 -52.41 -3.60 20.27
N LEU A 485 -53.63 -3.10 20.49
CA LEU A 485 -54.14 -2.75 21.83
C LEU A 485 -54.91 -3.92 22.47
N GLY A 486 -54.94 -5.09 21.82
CA GLY A 486 -55.62 -6.29 22.30
C GLY A 486 -57.14 -6.25 22.08
N ARG A 487 -57.69 -5.25 21.38
CA ARG A 487 -59.11 -5.22 21.07
C ARG A 487 -59.41 -6.28 20.01
N LYS A 488 -60.38 -7.14 20.33
CA LYS A 488 -60.88 -8.20 19.46
C LYS A 488 -61.59 -7.59 18.24
N LEU A 489 -61.10 -7.92 17.05
CA LEU A 489 -61.67 -7.48 15.78
C LEU A 489 -62.51 -8.58 15.13
N ARG A 490 -62.03 -9.82 15.21
CA ARG A 490 -62.72 -10.97 14.60
C ARG A 490 -62.38 -12.25 15.33
N GLU A 491 -63.31 -13.19 15.32
CA GLU A 491 -63.13 -14.55 15.81
C GLU A 491 -63.74 -15.51 14.80
N GLU A 492 -63.06 -16.62 14.54
CA GLU A 492 -63.44 -17.60 13.55
C GLU A 492 -63.23 -19.01 14.14
N ALA A 493 -64.31 -19.78 14.27
CA ALA A 493 -64.24 -21.15 14.79
C ALA A 493 -63.72 -22.10 13.71
N VAL A 494 -62.58 -22.76 13.92
CA VAL A 494 -61.90 -23.55 12.87
C VAL A 494 -62.70 -24.78 12.42
N GLY A 495 -63.28 -25.54 13.37
CA GLY A 495 -63.92 -26.82 13.06
C GLY A 495 -62.93 -27.86 12.56
N GLU A 496 -63.31 -28.66 11.55
CA GLU A 496 -62.45 -29.68 10.92
C GLU A 496 -61.58 -29.13 9.77
N ARG A 497 -61.56 -27.80 9.58
CA ARG A 497 -60.84 -27.16 8.47
C ARG A 497 -59.34 -27.15 8.71
N THR A 498 -58.57 -27.63 7.75
CA THR A 498 -57.09 -27.56 7.74
C THR A 498 -56.56 -26.28 7.10
N VAL A 499 -57.39 -25.55 6.35
CA VAL A 499 -57.10 -24.21 5.84
C VAL A 499 -58.35 -23.34 6.02
N VAL A 500 -58.17 -22.16 6.62
CA VAL A 500 -59.23 -21.18 6.87
C VAL A 500 -58.91 -19.91 6.10
N GLU A 501 -59.77 -19.57 5.15
CA GLU A 501 -59.71 -18.27 4.47
C GLU A 501 -60.27 -17.18 5.37
N MET A 502 -59.55 -16.06 5.46
CA MET A 502 -59.89 -14.94 6.31
C MET A 502 -59.70 -13.62 5.55
N GLN A 503 -60.48 -12.62 5.96
CA GLN A 503 -60.50 -11.32 5.30
C GLN A 503 -60.50 -10.19 6.33
N LEU A 504 -59.61 -9.21 6.13
CA LEU A 504 -59.48 -7.98 6.92
C LEU A 504 -58.88 -6.88 6.05
N TYR A 505 -59.70 -5.93 5.57
CA TYR A 505 -59.28 -4.91 4.59
C TYR A 505 -58.75 -3.61 5.21
N ILE A 506 -58.75 -3.49 6.53
CA ILE A 506 -58.27 -2.27 7.21
C ILE A 506 -56.74 -2.36 7.31
N PRO A 507 -55.96 -1.46 6.69
CA PRO A 507 -54.51 -1.49 6.77
C PRO A 507 -54.02 -1.34 8.21
N GLY A 508 -53.01 -2.11 8.59
CA GLY A 508 -52.52 -2.12 9.96
C GLY A 508 -51.72 -3.37 10.32
N THR A 509 -51.24 -3.40 11.56
CA THR A 509 -50.62 -4.59 12.16
C THR A 509 -51.59 -5.23 13.13
N TYR A 510 -51.76 -6.54 13.01
CA TYR A 510 -52.68 -7.33 13.82
C TYR A 510 -51.97 -8.56 14.39
N LEU A 511 -52.55 -9.13 15.45
CA LEU A 511 -52.14 -10.41 16.01
C LEU A 511 -53.21 -11.46 15.73
N ILE A 512 -52.79 -12.59 15.17
CA ILE A 512 -53.60 -13.76 14.88
C ILE A 512 -53.26 -14.81 15.94
N THR A 513 -54.19 -15.04 16.86
CA THR A 513 -54.03 -15.97 17.98
C THR A 513 -54.84 -17.24 17.73
N PHE A 514 -54.19 -18.39 17.92
CA PHE A 514 -54.78 -19.71 17.75
C PHE A 514 -55.12 -20.30 19.12
N ILE A 515 -56.37 -20.66 19.33
CA ILE A 515 -56.89 -21.15 20.62
C ILE A 515 -57.31 -22.61 20.47
N GLY A 516 -56.81 -23.48 21.35
CA GLY A 516 -57.10 -24.91 21.37
C GLY A 516 -58.44 -25.26 22.02
N ASN A 517 -58.84 -26.54 21.96
CA ASN A 517 -60.11 -27.01 22.52
C ASN A 517 -60.26 -26.81 24.04
N ASN A 518 -59.14 -26.80 24.77
CA ASN A 518 -59.08 -26.53 26.21
C ASN A 518 -59.04 -25.03 26.56
N GLY A 519 -59.15 -24.14 25.56
CA GLY A 519 -59.07 -22.69 25.75
C GLY A 519 -57.63 -22.15 25.86
N ALA A 520 -56.61 -23.00 25.77
CA ALA A 520 -55.22 -22.56 25.81
C ALA A 520 -54.83 -21.86 24.50
N ILE A 521 -53.98 -20.83 24.61
CA ILE A 521 -53.35 -20.19 23.46
C ILE A 521 -52.25 -21.12 22.94
N LEU A 522 -52.38 -21.59 21.70
CA LEU A 522 -51.45 -22.49 21.04
C LEU A 522 -50.28 -21.73 20.38
N GLU A 523 -50.58 -20.64 19.69
CA GLU A 523 -49.59 -19.77 19.05
C GLU A 523 -50.20 -18.39 18.76
N THR A 524 -49.36 -17.35 18.63
CA THR A 524 -49.77 -16.04 18.11
C THR A 524 -48.81 -15.59 17.00
N LYS A 525 -49.35 -15.14 15.88
CA LYS A 525 -48.59 -14.65 14.73
C LYS A 525 -48.97 -13.23 14.37
N LYS A 526 -47.99 -12.44 13.97
CA LYS A 526 -48.20 -11.08 13.46
C LYS A 526 -48.71 -11.12 12.03
N LEU A 527 -49.76 -10.36 11.71
CA LEU A 527 -50.27 -10.11 10.35
C LEU A 527 -50.08 -8.64 9.99
N ILE A 528 -49.61 -8.36 8.77
CA ILE A 528 -49.50 -7.01 8.22
C ILE A 528 -50.49 -6.88 7.07
N VAL A 529 -51.47 -6.00 7.20
CA VAL A 529 -52.41 -5.63 6.12
C VAL A 529 -51.96 -4.30 5.51
N GLN A 530 -51.72 -4.31 4.21
CA GLN A 530 -51.31 -3.14 3.43
C GLN A 530 -52.52 -2.45 2.80
N PRO A 531 -52.45 -1.12 2.58
CA PRO A 531 -53.43 -0.42 1.74
C PRO A 531 -53.43 -0.99 0.31
N TYR A 532 -54.58 -0.86 -0.36
CA TYR A 532 -54.78 -1.35 -1.73
C TYR A 532 -53.88 -0.64 -2.74
#